data_AF-X6N393-F1
#
_entry.id   AF-X6N393-F1
#
_cell.length_a   1.000
_cell.length_b   1.000
_cell.length_c   1.000
_cell.angle_alpha   90.00
_cell.angle_beta   90.00
_cell.angle_gamma   90.00
#
_symmetry.space_group_name_H-M   'P 1'
#
loop_
_entity.id
_entity.type
_entity.pdbx_description
1 polymer ?
#
loop_
_entity_poly.entity_id
_entity_poly.type
_entity_poly.pdbx_seq_one_letter_code
_entity_poly.pdbx_strand_id
1 'polypeptide(L)'
;MSSPPEILLSPRIPDIHKSFSAVLKSLVSTAYAFPRWQKHSCVACAPVPVQDDDEQRLYTFHDDIKDDPRVKNAFHQVSQLIQWVFTQVQSLITEFRKYDNVYHLWDSRTLAHIERLKGQNKPMTYFDSKMRPYVRLWKLMDTLPLSMTVQFLKVDVSAIVGEVKKKAREWLDKYCSILMEESTTYYILIFFAGGLLVQPNNSATVKKKD
;
A
#
# COMPACT_ATOMS: atom_id res chain seq x y z
N MET A 1 0.85 11.39 19.17
CA MET A 1 -0.51 11.12 18.65
C MET A 1 -0.37 10.69 17.21
N SER A 2 -0.89 9.54 16.81
CA SER A 2 -0.96 9.18 15.39
C SER A 2 -2.22 8.36 15.19
N SER A 3 -3.18 8.89 14.44
CA SER A 3 -4.19 8.07 13.80
C SER A 3 -3.53 7.15 12.76
N PRO A 4 -4.18 6.06 12.35
CA PRO A 4 -3.72 5.29 11.20
C PRO A 4 -3.68 6.19 9.96
N PRO A 5 -2.66 6.01 9.09
CA PRO A 5 -2.54 6.78 7.86
C PRO A 5 -3.71 6.46 6.96
N GLU A 6 -4.30 7.49 6.35
CA GLU A 6 -5.35 7.29 5.37
C GLU A 6 -4.77 6.66 4.10
N ILE A 7 -5.23 5.46 3.75
CA ILE A 7 -4.81 4.78 2.53
C ILE A 7 -5.62 5.38 1.37
N LEU A 8 -4.95 6.17 0.54
CA LEU A 8 -5.52 6.83 -0.63
C LEU A 8 -4.97 6.22 -1.93
N LEU A 9 -5.86 6.04 -2.90
CA LEU A 9 -5.48 5.66 -4.27
C LEU A 9 -5.13 6.92 -5.07
N SER A 10 -3.96 6.87 -5.72
CA SER A 10 -3.54 7.89 -6.68
C SER A 10 -3.16 7.23 -7.99
N PRO A 11 -3.79 7.59 -9.13
CA PRO A 11 -4.98 8.46 -9.25
C PRO A 11 -6.24 7.83 -8.60
N ARG A 12 -7.26 8.64 -8.33
CA ARG A 12 -8.50 8.15 -7.69
C ARG A 12 -9.31 7.31 -8.68
N ILE A 13 -10.11 6.37 -8.15
CA ILE A 13 -10.97 5.51 -8.99
C ILE A 13 -11.88 6.29 -9.95
N PRO A 14 -12.55 7.40 -9.55
CA PRO A 14 -13.37 8.18 -10.47
C PRO A 14 -12.57 8.75 -11.65
N ASP A 15 -11.32 9.16 -11.41
CA ASP A 15 -10.43 9.72 -12.43
C ASP A 15 -9.99 8.63 -13.41
N ILE A 16 -9.70 7.43 -12.91
CA ILE A 16 -9.39 6.24 -13.72
C ILE A 16 -10.63 5.82 -14.53
N HIS A 17 -11.81 5.76 -13.91
CA HIS A 17 -13.07 5.43 -14.56
C HIS A 17 -13.41 6.40 -15.71
N LYS A 18 -13.20 7.70 -15.49
CA LYS A 18 -13.37 8.73 -16.52
C LYS A 18 -12.43 8.48 -17.70
N SER A 19 -11.19 8.10 -17.43
CA SER A 19 -10.19 7.78 -18.46
C SER A 19 -10.62 6.58 -19.30
N PHE A 20 -11.04 5.48 -18.67
CA PHE A 20 -11.59 4.32 -19.41
C PHE A 20 -12.84 4.66 -20.21
N SER A 21 -13.74 5.44 -19.62
CA SER A 21 -14.96 5.89 -20.31
C SER A 21 -14.63 6.73 -21.56
N ALA A 22 -13.60 7.57 -21.49
CA ALA A 22 -13.13 8.35 -22.63
C ALA A 22 -12.55 7.46 -23.74
N VAL A 23 -11.75 6.46 -23.38
CA VAL A 23 -11.21 5.47 -24.33
C VAL A 23 -12.33 4.68 -25.01
N LEU A 24 -13.31 4.21 -24.24
CA LEU A 24 -14.43 3.46 -24.81
C LEU A 24 -15.27 4.31 -25.78
N LYS A 25 -15.48 5.60 -25.46
CA LYS A 25 -16.15 6.54 -26.37
C LYS A 25 -15.33 6.80 -27.63
N SER A 26 -14.02 7.02 -27.50
CA SER A 26 -13.17 7.31 -28.65
C SER A 26 -13.10 6.15 -29.63
N LEU A 27 -13.15 4.90 -29.16
CA LEU A 27 -13.24 3.72 -30.02
C LEU A 27 -14.44 3.78 -30.97
N VAL A 28 -15.64 4.09 -30.46
CA VAL A 28 -16.83 4.23 -31.31
C VAL A 28 -16.71 5.45 -32.22
N SER A 29 -16.16 6.56 -31.71
CA SER A 29 -15.95 7.78 -32.50
C SER A 29 -14.98 7.60 -33.68
N THR A 30 -14.07 6.62 -33.66
CA THR A 30 -13.21 6.33 -34.83
C THR A 30 -14.04 5.99 -36.08
N ALA A 31 -15.28 5.52 -35.91
CA ALA A 31 -16.20 5.26 -37.02
C ALA A 31 -16.57 6.51 -37.84
N TYR A 32 -16.40 7.73 -37.29
CA TYR A 32 -16.59 8.98 -38.04
C TYR A 32 -15.56 9.15 -39.17
N ALA A 33 -14.40 8.49 -39.09
CA ALA A 33 -13.39 8.55 -40.14
C ALA A 33 -13.80 7.79 -41.42
N PHE A 34 -14.91 7.05 -41.39
CA PHE A 34 -15.36 6.20 -42.49
C PHE A 34 -16.66 6.75 -43.09
N PRO A 35 -16.59 7.50 -44.21
CA PRO A 35 -17.77 7.98 -44.93
C PRO A 35 -18.60 6.80 -45.45
N ARG A 36 -19.92 6.94 -45.43
CA ARG A 36 -20.84 5.97 -46.02
C ARG A 36 -20.74 6.03 -47.55
N TRP A 37 -21.10 4.94 -48.23
CA TRP A 37 -21.29 4.95 -49.68
C TRP A 37 -22.72 5.32 -50.06
N GLN A 38 -22.89 5.99 -51.21
CA GLN A 38 -24.22 6.27 -51.73
C GLN A 38 -24.92 4.96 -52.11
N LYS A 39 -26.23 4.89 -51.90
CA LYS A 39 -27.03 3.68 -52.10
C LYS A 39 -26.86 3.14 -53.53
N HIS A 40 -26.54 1.86 -53.65
CA HIS A 40 -26.26 1.16 -54.92
C HIS A 40 -25.08 1.71 -55.73
N SER A 41 -24.12 2.38 -55.08
CA SER A 41 -22.88 2.83 -55.70
C SER A 41 -21.67 2.48 -54.84
N CYS A 42 -20.48 2.54 -55.43
CA CYS A 42 -19.22 2.50 -54.70
C CYS A 42 -18.62 3.91 -54.50
N VAL A 43 -19.46 4.95 -54.52
CA VAL A 43 -19.05 6.35 -54.37
C VAL A 43 -19.28 6.78 -52.93
N ALA A 44 -18.26 7.37 -52.29
CA ALA A 44 -18.38 7.91 -50.94
C ALA A 44 -19.34 9.12 -50.92
N CYS A 45 -20.16 9.21 -49.87
CA CYS A 45 -21.04 10.36 -49.66
C CYS A 45 -20.22 11.63 -49.42
N ALA A 46 -20.57 12.70 -50.13
CA ALA A 46 -20.07 14.05 -49.84
C ALA A 46 -20.83 14.66 -48.65
N PRO A 47 -20.26 15.66 -47.95
CA PRO A 47 -20.98 16.43 -46.94
C PRO A 47 -22.23 17.09 -47.53
N VAL A 48 -23.35 17.02 -46.80
CA VAL A 48 -24.65 17.58 -47.21
C VAL A 48 -25.00 18.73 -46.27
N PRO A 49 -25.49 19.88 -46.77
CA PRO A 49 -25.95 20.98 -45.93
C PRO A 49 -27.16 20.54 -45.08
N VAL A 50 -27.14 20.85 -43.79
CA VAL A 50 -28.28 20.62 -42.90
C VAL A 50 -29.25 21.78 -43.04
N GLN A 51 -30.56 21.49 -43.14
CA GLN A 51 -31.56 22.45 -43.65
C GLN A 51 -31.83 23.66 -42.74
N ASP A 52 -31.23 23.72 -41.55
CA ASP A 52 -31.43 24.76 -40.53
C ASP A 52 -30.13 25.21 -39.84
N ASP A 53 -28.96 24.79 -40.32
CA ASP A 53 -27.66 25.15 -39.73
C ASP A 53 -26.62 25.38 -40.84
N ASP A 54 -25.68 26.31 -40.65
CA ASP A 54 -24.55 26.52 -41.58
C ASP A 54 -23.56 25.32 -41.58
N GLU A 55 -23.90 24.25 -40.84
CA GLU A 55 -23.12 23.04 -40.71
C GLU A 55 -23.36 22.04 -41.86
N GLN A 56 -22.26 21.52 -42.41
CA GLN A 56 -22.29 20.41 -43.36
C GLN A 56 -22.18 19.08 -42.62
N ARG A 57 -23.15 18.18 -42.83
CA ARG A 57 -23.15 16.84 -42.22
C ARG A 57 -22.58 15.82 -43.19
N LEU A 58 -21.54 15.11 -42.74
CA LEU A 58 -21.03 13.91 -43.41
C LEU A 58 -21.71 12.66 -42.84
N TYR A 59 -22.37 11.89 -43.69
CA TYR A 59 -22.92 10.58 -43.31
C TYR A 59 -21.80 9.55 -43.22
N THR A 60 -21.62 8.97 -42.04
CA THR A 60 -20.55 7.99 -41.75
C THR A 60 -21.16 6.68 -41.26
N PHE A 61 -20.35 5.63 -41.19
CA PHE A 61 -20.75 4.35 -40.58
C PHE A 61 -20.92 4.40 -39.06
N HIS A 62 -20.56 5.53 -38.43
CA HIS A 62 -20.74 5.74 -36.99
C HIS A 62 -22.17 5.47 -36.52
N ASP A 63 -23.18 5.93 -37.26
CA ASP A 63 -24.58 5.77 -36.86
C ASP A 63 -25.00 4.29 -36.84
N ASP A 64 -24.48 3.46 -37.75
CA ASP A 64 -24.74 2.01 -37.74
C ASP A 64 -23.99 1.31 -36.59
N ILE A 65 -22.72 1.68 -36.40
CA ILE A 65 -21.84 1.04 -35.41
C ILE A 65 -22.28 1.35 -33.98
N LYS A 66 -22.67 2.61 -33.71
CA LYS A 66 -23.14 3.04 -32.40
C LYS A 66 -24.38 2.26 -31.96
N ASP A 67 -25.27 1.95 -32.91
CA ASP A 67 -26.54 1.29 -32.61
C ASP A 67 -26.51 -0.24 -32.72
N ASP A 68 -25.45 -0.80 -33.29
CA ASP A 68 -25.26 -2.25 -33.41
C ASP A 68 -25.32 -2.96 -32.04
N PRO A 69 -26.22 -3.96 -31.87
CA PRO A 69 -26.39 -4.67 -30.62
C PRO A 69 -25.13 -5.38 -30.12
N ARG A 70 -24.25 -5.84 -31.04
CA ARG A 70 -23.01 -6.54 -30.69
C ARG A 70 -22.02 -5.56 -30.08
N VAL A 71 -21.93 -4.35 -30.64
CA VAL A 71 -21.10 -3.25 -30.11
C VAL A 71 -21.61 -2.83 -28.74
N LYS A 72 -22.92 -2.60 -28.58
CA LYS A 72 -23.53 -2.26 -27.28
C LYS A 72 -23.27 -3.34 -26.21
N ASN A 73 -23.42 -4.61 -26.57
CA ASN A 73 -23.15 -5.73 -25.65
C ASN A 73 -21.66 -5.79 -25.26
N ALA A 74 -20.74 -5.65 -26.21
CA ALA A 74 -19.31 -5.59 -25.93
C ALA A 74 -18.96 -4.43 -24.99
N PHE A 75 -19.52 -3.24 -25.23
CA PHE A 75 -19.32 -2.07 -24.36
C PHE A 75 -19.81 -2.33 -22.93
N HIS A 76 -20.96 -2.98 -22.78
CA HIS A 76 -21.51 -3.35 -21.48
C HIS A 76 -20.59 -4.33 -20.74
N GLN A 77 -20.12 -5.38 -21.40
CA GLN A 77 -19.21 -6.36 -20.82
C GLN A 77 -17.89 -5.73 -20.35
N VAL A 78 -17.30 -4.85 -21.17
CA VAL A 78 -16.07 -4.15 -20.77
C VAL A 78 -16.33 -3.22 -19.59
N SER A 79 -17.47 -2.53 -19.57
CA SER A 79 -17.86 -1.67 -18.43
C SER A 79 -18.01 -2.48 -17.14
N GLN A 80 -18.64 -3.66 -17.20
CA GLN A 80 -18.75 -4.57 -16.06
C GLN A 80 -17.39 -5.06 -15.58
N LEU A 81 -16.49 -5.43 -16.50
CA LEU A 81 -15.13 -5.83 -16.17
C LEU A 81 -14.36 -4.71 -15.46
N ILE A 82 -14.49 -3.47 -15.92
CA ILE A 82 -13.87 -2.29 -15.28
C ILE A 82 -14.37 -2.13 -13.84
N GLN A 83 -15.69 -2.20 -13.63
CA GLN A 83 -16.26 -2.10 -12.29
C GLN A 83 -15.78 -3.23 -11.37
N TRP A 84 -15.75 -4.47 -11.87
CA TRP A 84 -15.26 -5.61 -11.13
C TRP A 84 -13.80 -5.42 -10.69
N VAL A 85 -12.93 -4.94 -11.59
CA VAL A 85 -11.52 -4.64 -11.26
C VAL A 85 -11.43 -3.60 -10.15
N PHE A 86 -12.23 -2.53 -10.20
CA PHE A 86 -12.25 -1.53 -9.12
C PHE A 86 -12.70 -2.10 -7.78
N THR A 87 -13.66 -3.02 -7.77
CA THR A 87 -14.05 -3.74 -6.54
C THR A 87 -12.88 -4.57 -5.99
N GLN A 88 -12.12 -5.26 -6.84
CA GLN A 88 -10.95 -6.04 -6.41
C GLN A 88 -9.85 -5.14 -5.84
N VAL A 89 -9.59 -3.97 -6.44
CA VAL A 89 -8.62 -3.00 -5.92
C VAL A 89 -9.06 -2.48 -4.54
N GLN A 90 -10.35 -2.21 -4.35
CA GLN A 90 -10.87 -1.80 -3.02
C GLN A 90 -10.76 -2.92 -1.98
N SER A 91 -10.96 -4.17 -2.40
CA SER A 91 -10.74 -5.33 -1.53
C SER A 91 -9.28 -5.42 -1.09
N LEU A 92 -8.34 -5.19 -2.01
CA LEU A 92 -6.90 -5.15 -1.70
C LEU A 92 -6.57 -4.10 -0.64
N ILE A 93 -7.10 -2.88 -0.77
CA ILE A 93 -6.91 -1.82 0.24
C ILE A 93 -7.48 -2.24 1.60
N THR A 94 -8.66 -2.85 1.59
CA THR A 94 -9.32 -3.35 2.79
C THR A 94 -8.49 -4.44 3.48
N GLU A 95 -7.82 -5.29 2.72
CA GLU A 95 -6.88 -6.27 3.25
C GLU A 95 -5.70 -5.61 3.97
N PHE A 96 -5.10 -4.56 3.39
CA PHE A 96 -4.03 -3.83 4.06
C PHE A 96 -4.49 -3.12 5.35
N ARG A 97 -5.74 -2.65 5.41
CA ARG A 97 -6.32 -2.10 6.65
C ARG A 97 -6.40 -3.12 7.79
N LYS A 98 -6.48 -4.42 7.47
CA LYS A 98 -6.49 -5.47 8.50
C LYS A 98 -5.17 -5.53 9.28
N TYR A 99 -4.04 -5.19 8.67
CA TYR A 99 -2.75 -5.19 9.37
C TYR A 99 -2.73 -4.17 10.52
N ASP A 100 -3.30 -2.97 10.33
CA ASP A 100 -3.46 -2.03 11.45
C ASP A 100 -4.37 -2.61 12.54
N ASN A 101 -5.55 -3.11 12.16
CA ASN A 101 -6.53 -3.65 13.11
C ASN A 101 -6.00 -4.82 13.96
N VAL A 102 -5.17 -5.68 13.37
CA VAL A 102 -4.64 -6.89 14.05
C VAL A 102 -3.42 -6.57 14.91
N TYR A 103 -2.54 -5.67 14.45
CA TYR A 103 -1.26 -5.38 15.12
C TYR A 103 -1.28 -4.10 15.94
N HIS A 104 -2.38 -3.34 15.90
CA HIS A 104 -2.60 -2.08 16.60
C HIS A 104 -1.44 -1.09 16.38
N LEU A 105 -0.96 -1.03 15.14
CA LEU A 105 0.29 -0.35 14.79
C LEU A 105 0.21 1.16 15.02
N TRP A 106 -0.98 1.74 14.91
CA TRP A 106 -1.24 3.15 15.15
C TRP A 106 -2.12 3.40 16.38
N ASP A 107 -2.21 2.44 17.30
CA ASP A 107 -2.97 2.59 18.55
C ASP A 107 -2.17 3.35 19.63
N SER A 108 -2.74 4.46 20.08
CA SER A 108 -2.15 5.29 21.15
C SER A 108 -2.12 4.59 22.51
N ARG A 109 -3.04 3.65 22.77
CA ARG A 109 -3.06 2.87 24.01
C ARG A 109 -1.88 1.89 24.05
N THR A 110 -1.55 1.29 22.91
CA THR A 110 -0.36 0.44 22.77
C THR A 110 0.92 1.21 23.07
N LEU A 111 1.04 2.45 22.58
CA LEU A 111 2.17 3.33 22.94
C LEU A 111 2.25 3.58 24.44
N ALA A 112 1.16 4.05 25.05
CA ALA A 112 1.12 4.35 26.46
C ALA A 112 1.41 3.11 27.33
N HIS A 113 0.98 1.93 26.89
CA HIS A 113 1.30 0.66 27.55
C HIS A 113 2.81 0.38 27.52
N ILE A 114 3.45 0.55 26.37
CA ILE A 114 4.90 0.32 26.22
C ILE A 114 5.70 1.31 27.09
N GLU A 115 5.34 2.58 27.09
CA GLU A 115 6.02 3.59 27.90
C GLU A 115 5.90 3.30 29.41
N ARG A 116 4.76 2.77 29.86
CA ARG A 116 4.55 2.35 31.25
C ARG A 116 5.37 1.14 31.67
N LEU A 117 5.96 0.38 30.74
CA LEU A 117 6.80 -0.77 31.09
C LEU A 117 8.16 -0.37 31.68
N LYS A 118 8.60 0.87 31.47
CA LYS A 118 9.81 1.42 32.10
C LYS A 118 9.68 1.32 33.63
N GLY A 119 10.65 0.69 34.29
CA GLY A 119 10.67 0.51 35.75
C GLY A 119 9.76 -0.60 36.29
N GLN A 120 9.03 -1.34 35.45
CA GLN A 120 8.14 -2.43 35.92
C GLN A 120 8.84 -3.80 36.09
N ASN A 121 10.17 -3.87 35.96
CA ASN A 121 10.99 -5.07 36.13
C ASN A 121 10.31 -6.36 35.61
N LYS A 122 10.02 -6.39 34.31
CA LYS A 122 9.37 -7.54 33.66
C LYS A 122 10.43 -8.57 33.22
N PRO A 123 10.11 -9.87 33.26
CA PRO A 123 11.04 -10.89 32.79
C PRO A 123 11.28 -10.77 31.28
N MET A 124 12.47 -11.17 30.82
CA MET A 124 12.84 -11.13 29.40
C MET A 124 11.85 -11.89 28.49
N THR A 125 11.27 -12.98 29.00
CA THR A 125 10.24 -13.78 28.31
C THR A 125 8.99 -12.98 27.96
N TYR A 126 8.63 -11.99 28.78
CA TYR A 126 7.51 -11.08 28.49
C TYR A 126 7.82 -10.21 27.27
N PHE A 127 9.02 -9.62 27.21
CA PHE A 127 9.42 -8.79 26.07
C PHE A 127 9.53 -9.61 24.79
N ASP A 128 10.12 -10.81 24.83
CA ASP A 128 10.19 -11.69 23.65
C ASP A 128 8.80 -12.03 23.11
N SER A 129 7.86 -12.38 23.99
CA SER A 129 6.47 -12.65 23.60
C SER A 129 5.78 -11.44 22.97
N LYS A 130 6.10 -10.22 23.39
CA LYS A 130 5.50 -8.98 22.85
C LYS A 130 6.16 -8.49 21.58
N MET A 131 7.46 -8.71 21.40
CA MET A 131 8.20 -8.33 20.20
C MET A 131 7.97 -9.30 19.03
N ARG A 132 7.78 -10.60 19.31
CA ARG A 132 7.65 -11.66 18.30
C ARG A 132 6.61 -11.37 17.20
N PRO A 133 5.40 -10.85 17.48
CA PRO A 133 4.45 -10.49 16.44
C PRO A 133 4.99 -9.43 15.46
N TYR A 134 5.68 -8.41 15.96
CA TYR A 134 6.24 -7.34 15.14
C TYR A 134 7.42 -7.82 14.29
N VAL A 135 8.27 -8.72 14.82
CA VAL A 135 9.34 -9.37 14.03
C VAL A 135 8.75 -10.19 12.89
N ARG A 136 7.68 -10.97 13.16
CA ARG A 136 6.99 -11.75 12.13
C ARG A 136 6.37 -10.84 11.07
N LEU A 137 5.72 -9.76 11.48
CA LEU A 137 5.13 -8.78 10.57
C LEU A 137 6.20 -8.15 9.68
N TRP A 138 7.31 -7.69 10.27
CA TRP A 138 8.42 -7.08 9.51
C TRP A 138 8.99 -8.03 8.46
N LYS A 139 9.19 -9.31 8.81
CA LYS A 139 9.63 -10.34 7.85
C LYS A 139 8.58 -10.64 6.78
N LEU A 140 7.29 -10.67 7.13
CA LEU A 140 6.20 -10.87 6.18
C LEU A 140 6.19 -9.75 5.13
N MET A 141 6.37 -8.50 5.55
CA MET A 141 6.41 -7.36 4.63
C MET A 141 7.54 -7.46 3.60
N ASP A 142 8.67 -8.09 3.94
CA ASP A 142 9.78 -8.33 3.00
C ASP A 142 9.50 -9.41 1.96
N THR A 143 8.54 -10.30 2.23
CA THR A 143 8.13 -11.34 1.29
C THR A 143 7.01 -10.89 0.35
N LEU A 144 6.31 -9.79 0.67
CA LEU A 144 5.21 -9.31 -0.14
C LEU A 144 5.72 -8.63 -1.42
N PRO A 145 5.06 -8.85 -2.56
CA PRO A 145 5.40 -8.15 -3.79
C PRO A 145 5.07 -6.65 -3.64
N LEU A 146 5.97 -5.79 -4.11
CA LEU A 146 5.79 -4.32 -4.08
C LEU A 146 4.75 -3.83 -5.09
N SER A 147 4.34 -4.69 -6.02
CA SER A 147 3.27 -4.39 -6.97
C SER A 147 2.39 -5.61 -7.18
N MET A 148 1.08 -5.42 -7.24
CA MET A 148 0.10 -6.47 -7.48
C MET A 148 -0.68 -6.18 -8.77
N THR A 149 -0.89 -7.20 -9.59
CA THR A 149 -1.65 -7.07 -10.84
C THR A 149 -3.07 -7.59 -10.63
N VAL A 150 -4.05 -6.75 -10.95
CA VAL A 150 -5.48 -7.06 -10.95
C VAL A 150 -5.99 -6.92 -12.39
N GLN A 151 -6.05 -8.03 -13.12
CA GLN A 151 -6.40 -8.05 -14.55
C GLN A 151 -5.50 -7.10 -15.36
N PHE A 152 -6.08 -6.04 -15.91
CA PHE A 152 -5.39 -5.03 -16.72
C PHE A 152 -4.79 -3.89 -15.90
N LEU A 153 -4.98 -3.87 -14.57
CA LEU A 153 -4.48 -2.81 -13.70
C LEU A 153 -3.33 -3.33 -12.83
N LYS A 154 -2.20 -2.61 -12.81
CA LYS A 154 -1.10 -2.86 -11.88
C LYS A 154 -1.15 -1.82 -10.75
N VAL A 155 -1.23 -2.29 -9.52
CA VAL A 155 -1.30 -1.47 -8.31
C VAL A 155 0.05 -1.53 -7.60
N ASP A 156 0.65 -0.36 -7.38
CA ASP A 156 1.84 -0.23 -6.54
C ASP A 156 1.43 -0.18 -5.07
N VAL A 157 1.99 -1.08 -4.26
CA VAL A 157 1.75 -1.19 -2.82
C VAL A 157 3.00 -0.90 -1.99
N SER A 158 4.09 -0.50 -2.64
CA SER A 158 5.39 -0.25 -2.01
C SER A 158 5.32 0.75 -0.85
N ALA A 159 4.55 1.83 -1.00
CA ALA A 159 4.37 2.86 0.02
C ALA A 159 3.71 2.30 1.30
N ILE A 160 2.65 1.49 1.15
CA ILE A 160 1.93 0.90 2.29
C ILE A 160 2.81 -0.12 2.99
N VAL A 161 3.46 -0.99 2.23
CA VAL A 161 4.41 -2.00 2.77
C VAL A 161 5.54 -1.31 3.53
N GLY A 162 6.09 -0.22 2.98
CA GLY A 162 7.13 0.58 3.62
C GLY A 162 6.68 1.19 4.95
N GLU A 163 5.50 1.79 5.01
CA GLU A 163 4.97 2.41 6.24
C GLU A 163 4.65 1.37 7.33
N VAL A 164 4.05 0.23 6.97
CA VAL A 164 3.81 -0.88 7.91
C VAL A 164 5.14 -1.41 8.46
N LYS A 165 6.14 -1.61 7.60
CA LYS A 165 7.47 -2.10 7.98
C LYS A 165 8.17 -1.12 8.92
N LYS A 166 8.10 0.19 8.60
CA LYS A 166 8.65 1.27 9.43
C LYS A 166 8.01 1.30 10.81
N LYS A 167 6.69 1.17 10.90
CA LYS A 167 5.98 1.15 12.18
C LYS A 167 6.27 -0.10 13.00
N ALA A 168 6.32 -1.27 12.38
CA ALA A 168 6.75 -2.50 13.06
C ALA A 168 8.17 -2.35 13.64
N ARG A 169 9.08 -1.69 12.91
CA ARG A 169 10.43 -1.38 13.36
C ARG A 169 10.43 -0.41 14.55
N GLU A 170 9.65 0.67 14.49
CA GLU A 170 9.52 1.64 15.58
C GLU A 170 9.08 0.97 16.90
N TRP A 171 8.13 0.03 16.85
CA TRP A 171 7.71 -0.73 18.02
C TRP A 171 8.83 -1.61 18.59
N LEU A 172 9.56 -2.31 17.73
CA LEU A 172 10.71 -3.12 18.14
C LEU A 172 11.79 -2.26 18.80
N ASP A 173 12.13 -1.12 18.20
CA ASP A 173 13.16 -0.23 18.73
C ASP A 173 12.74 0.35 20.11
N LYS A 174 11.46 0.66 20.33
CA LYS A 174 10.94 1.08 21.64
C LYS A 174 11.09 -0.02 22.70
N TYR A 175 10.71 -1.27 22.39
CA TYR A 175 10.91 -2.38 23.32
C TYR A 175 12.39 -2.63 23.63
N CYS A 176 13.24 -2.59 22.61
CA CYS A 176 14.70 -2.74 22.76
C CYS A 176 15.32 -1.62 23.61
N SER A 177 14.87 -0.37 23.44
CA SER A 177 15.34 0.77 24.25
C SER A 177 15.04 0.56 25.74
N ILE A 178 13.84 0.08 26.08
CA ILE A 178 13.46 -0.20 27.47
C ILE A 178 14.35 -1.31 28.05
N LEU A 179 14.57 -2.39 27.30
CA LEU A 179 15.46 -3.47 27.72
C LEU A 179 16.89 -3.00 27.95
N MET A 180 17.40 -2.12 27.09
CA MET A 180 18.75 -1.56 27.21
C MET A 180 18.89 -0.65 28.43
N GLU A 181 17.89 0.19 28.70
CA GLU A 181 17.83 1.06 29.89
C GLU A 181 17.81 0.23 31.20
N GLU A 182 16.96 -0.80 31.27
CA GLU A 182 16.89 -1.71 32.43
C GLU A 182 18.21 -2.45 32.63
N SER A 183 18.78 -3.03 31.57
CA SER A 183 20.06 -3.75 31.66
C SER A 183 21.20 -2.84 32.13
N THR A 184 21.27 -1.60 31.63
CA THR A 184 22.31 -0.64 32.02
C THR A 184 22.19 -0.28 33.50
N THR A 185 20.95 -0.09 33.98
CA THR A 185 20.66 0.18 35.40
C THR A 185 21.09 -1.00 36.27
N TYR A 186 20.80 -2.23 35.86
CA TYR A 186 21.26 -3.43 36.57
C TYR A 186 22.78 -3.56 36.61
N TYR A 187 23.48 -3.30 35.50
CA TYR A 187 24.95 -3.31 35.49
C TYR A 187 25.53 -2.27 36.43
N ILE A 188 24.97 -1.05 36.45
CA ILE A 188 25.37 0.02 37.37
C ILE A 188 25.11 -0.38 38.82
N LEU A 189 23.93 -0.94 39.13
CA LEU A 189 23.59 -1.40 40.48
C LEU A 189 24.47 -2.56 40.93
N ILE A 190 24.84 -3.50 40.06
CA ILE A 190 25.82 -4.55 40.37
C ILE A 190 27.20 -3.94 40.59
N PHE A 191 27.59 -2.92 39.82
CA PHE A 191 28.87 -2.24 39.99
C PHE A 191 28.94 -1.47 41.32
N PHE A 192 27.83 -0.83 41.74
CA PHE A 192 27.75 -0.09 43.00
C PHE A 192 27.50 -1.00 44.22
N ALA A 193 26.69 -2.06 44.08
CA ALA A 193 26.45 -3.04 45.15
C ALA A 193 27.61 -4.04 45.32
N GLY A 194 28.36 -4.31 44.26
CA GLY A 194 29.60 -5.10 44.26
C GLY A 194 30.83 -4.30 44.71
N GLY A 195 30.66 -3.04 45.12
CA GLY A 195 31.69 -2.17 45.67
C GLY A 195 32.13 -2.57 47.09
N LEU A 196 32.58 -3.81 47.30
CA LEU A 196 33.45 -4.17 48.42
C LEU A 196 34.28 -5.43 48.11
N LEU A 197 35.44 -5.19 47.50
CA LEU A 197 36.76 -5.83 47.74
C LEU A 197 37.59 -5.90 46.44
N VAL A 198 38.15 -4.76 46.04
CA VAL A 198 39.52 -4.78 45.52
C VAL A 198 40.32 -3.84 46.42
N GLN A 199 40.85 -4.40 47.52
CA GLN A 199 41.95 -3.78 48.24
C GLN A 199 43.20 -3.92 47.36
N PRO A 200 43.93 -2.83 47.06
CA PRO A 200 45.23 -2.94 46.42
C PRO A 200 46.23 -3.31 47.51
N ASN A 201 46.44 -4.61 47.75
CA ASN A 201 47.51 -5.05 48.63
C ASN A 201 48.78 -5.34 47.83
N ASN A 202 49.79 -4.53 48.12
CA ASN A 202 51.15 -4.62 47.62
C ASN A 202 51.83 -5.96 47.95
N SER A 203 52.80 -6.28 47.10
CA SER A 203 54.02 -7.06 47.35
C SER A 203 53.91 -8.58 47.59
N ALA A 204 54.36 -9.36 46.60
CA ALA A 204 55.11 -10.59 46.82
C ALA A 204 56.20 -10.72 45.74
N THR A 205 57.44 -10.54 46.21
CA THR A 205 58.70 -10.79 45.51
C THR A 205 58.80 -12.22 45.00
N VAL A 206 59.12 -12.41 43.71
CA VAL A 206 59.63 -13.71 43.21
C VAL A 206 61.14 -13.59 43.05
N LYS A 207 61.86 -14.21 44.00
CA LYS A 207 63.27 -14.57 43.86
C LYS A 207 63.38 -15.57 42.71
N LYS A 208 64.20 -15.28 41.70
CA LYS A 208 64.77 -16.31 40.83
C LYS A 208 66.06 -16.80 41.48
N LYS A 209 66.11 -18.10 41.75
CA LYS A 209 67.28 -18.83 42.21
C LYS A 209 67.69 -19.76 41.07
N ASP A 210 69.00 -19.76 40.84
CA ASP A 210 69.84 -20.60 39.97
C ASP A 210 69.78 -20.31 38.46
#